data_AF-A0AAV1HEZ8-F1
#
_entry.id   AF-A0AAV1HEZ8-F1
#
_cell.length_a   1.000
_cell.length_b   1.000
_cell.length_c   1.000
_cell.angle_alpha   90.00
_cell.angle_beta   90.00
_cell.angle_gamma   90.00
#
_symmetry.space_group_name_H-M   'P 1'
#
loop_
_entity.id
_entity.type
_entity.pdbx_description
1 polymer ?
#
loop_
_entity_poly.entity_id
_entity_poly.type
_entity_poly.pdbx_seq_one_letter_code
_entity_poly.pdbx_strand_id
1 'polypeptide(L)'
;MTSMGGLAGIWILALLTFHGADVGESVRNSLNEPDVPFPPAYPTPLNLGAICHFGQGRPRYPDNFFSGSGSSHFRRRGDAINRLESWYSLCCSGQVAQDNNQILCCTRQAWKQALSRFCVDEYSTMTLPYECCEDRGDARWACFDSELPNPGYNPLPGYTAPAVPLQPGFTFNAHAC
;
A
#
# COMPACT_ATOMS: atom_id res chain seq x y z
N MET A 1 -57.00 47.48 -31.05
CA MET A 1 -57.18 46.23 -31.82
C MET A 1 -55.78 45.83 -32.28
N THR A 2 -55.09 44.79 -31.86
CA THR A 2 -55.27 43.56 -31.06
C THR A 2 -53.84 43.26 -30.53
N SER A 3 -53.60 43.23 -29.22
CA SER A 3 -53.49 42.00 -28.41
C SER A 3 -52.65 40.89 -29.06
N MET A 4 -51.51 40.55 -28.44
CA MET A 4 -51.03 39.18 -28.25
C MET A 4 -49.88 39.19 -27.24
N GLY A 5 -50.12 38.56 -26.09
CA GLY A 5 -49.26 38.59 -24.91
C GLY A 5 -48.33 37.40 -24.76
N GLY A 6 -47.27 37.65 -24.00
CA GLY A 6 -46.66 36.78 -22.98
C GLY A 6 -46.35 35.33 -23.34
N LEU A 7 -45.11 35.09 -23.79
CA LEU A 7 -44.52 33.75 -23.80
C LEU A 7 -44.01 33.41 -22.40
N ALA A 8 -44.47 32.28 -21.88
CA ALA A 8 -44.13 31.73 -20.57
C ALA A 8 -42.62 31.37 -20.49
N GLY A 9 -41.95 31.91 -19.47
CA GLY A 9 -40.57 31.54 -19.12
C GLY A 9 -40.55 30.20 -18.38
N ILE A 10 -39.93 29.19 -18.99
CA ILE A 10 -39.68 27.87 -18.42
C ILE A 10 -38.37 27.97 -17.61
N TRP A 11 -38.47 27.92 -16.28
CA TRP A 11 -37.29 27.78 -15.42
C TRP A 11 -36.88 26.30 -15.35
N ILE A 12 -35.86 25.93 -16.12
CA ILE A 12 -35.22 24.61 -16.03
C ILE A 12 -34.32 24.63 -14.79
N LEU A 13 -34.76 23.97 -13.72
CA LEU A 13 -33.89 23.62 -12.58
C LEU A 13 -32.92 22.54 -13.07
N ALA A 14 -31.67 22.93 -13.34
CA ALA A 14 -30.58 21.99 -13.58
C ALA A 14 -30.25 21.29 -12.25
N LEU A 15 -30.80 20.08 -12.07
CA LEU A 15 -30.34 19.14 -11.05
C LEU A 15 -28.93 18.69 -11.43
N LEU A 16 -27.93 19.32 -10.81
CA LEU A 16 -26.56 18.82 -10.84
C LEU A 16 -26.54 17.48 -10.10
N THR A 17 -26.49 16.39 -10.87
CA THR A 17 -26.20 15.07 -10.34
C THR A 17 -24.76 15.08 -9.85
N PHE A 18 -24.60 15.23 -8.53
CA PHE A 18 -23.36 14.95 -7.83
C PHE A 18 -23.01 13.49 -8.13
N HIS A 19 -22.06 13.27 -9.05
CA HIS A 19 -21.43 11.97 -9.19
C HIS A 19 -20.62 11.77 -7.91
N GLY A 20 -21.19 10.98 -6.99
CA GLY A 20 -20.41 10.43 -5.90
C GLY A 20 -19.20 9.74 -6.49
N ALA A 21 -18.01 10.16 -6.06
CA ALA A 21 -16.79 9.44 -6.37
C ALA A 21 -16.96 8.00 -5.87
N ASP A 22 -16.75 7.05 -6.78
CA ASP A 22 -16.71 5.63 -6.46
C ASP A 22 -15.58 5.40 -5.46
N VAL A 23 -15.95 5.21 -4.19
CA VAL A 23 -15.00 4.97 -3.11
C VAL A 23 -14.57 3.52 -3.23
N GLY A 24 -13.44 3.34 -3.93
CA GLY A 24 -12.60 2.14 -3.99
C GLY A 24 -13.26 0.86 -3.50
N GLU A 25 -13.93 0.15 -4.40
CA GLU A 25 -14.40 -1.21 -4.15
C GLU A 25 -13.23 -2.07 -3.69
N SER A 26 -13.31 -2.60 -2.46
CA SER A 26 -12.29 -3.50 -1.93
C SER A 26 -12.24 -4.73 -2.83
N VAL A 27 -11.13 -4.95 -3.54
CA VAL A 27 -10.95 -6.16 -4.34
C VAL A 27 -10.97 -7.35 -3.40
N ARG A 28 -11.93 -8.25 -3.60
CA ARG A 28 -12.11 -9.47 -2.82
C ARG A 28 -11.74 -10.68 -3.66
N ASN A 29 -11.07 -11.64 -3.05
CA ASN A 29 -10.76 -12.93 -3.68
C ASN A 29 -12.02 -13.81 -3.77
N SER A 30 -11.91 -14.97 -4.41
CA SER A 30 -13.02 -15.95 -4.57
C SER A 30 -13.62 -16.42 -3.23
N LEU A 31 -12.87 -16.27 -2.13
CA LEU A 31 -13.29 -16.55 -0.76
C LEU A 31 -13.93 -15.35 -0.02
N ASN A 32 -14.17 -14.23 -0.72
CA ASN A 32 -14.60 -12.95 -0.17
C ASN A 32 -13.61 -12.29 0.82
N GLU A 33 -12.35 -12.73 0.82
CA GLU A 33 -11.30 -12.14 1.64
C GLU A 33 -10.70 -10.88 0.99
N PRO A 34 -10.25 -9.89 1.77
CA PRO A 34 -9.55 -8.71 1.25
C PRO A 34 -8.26 -9.11 0.53
N ASP A 35 -8.04 -8.59 -0.68
CA ASP A 35 -6.80 -8.82 -1.43
C ASP A 35 -5.64 -7.96 -0.89
N VAL A 36 -4.77 -8.61 -0.10
CA VAL A 36 -3.57 -8.00 0.51
C VAL A 36 -2.36 -8.87 0.13
N PRO A 37 -1.60 -8.53 -0.94
CA PRO A 37 -0.53 -9.34 -1.48
C PRO A 37 0.68 -9.28 -0.54
N PHE A 38 0.66 -10.15 0.46
CA PHE A 38 1.64 -10.25 1.52
C PHE A 38 2.17 -11.70 1.58
N PRO A 39 3.49 -11.91 1.73
CA PRO A 39 4.52 -10.91 2.00
C PRO A 39 5.00 -10.14 0.76
N PRO A 40 5.49 -8.90 0.92
CA PRO A 40 6.15 -8.16 -0.15
C PRO A 40 7.53 -8.77 -0.44
N ALA A 41 7.92 -8.83 -1.70
CA ALA A 41 9.20 -9.41 -2.12
C ALA A 41 10.44 -8.65 -1.62
N TYR A 42 11.54 -9.36 -1.39
CA TYR A 42 12.79 -8.73 -1.01
C TYR A 42 13.31 -7.81 -2.14
N PRO A 43 13.87 -6.62 -1.81
CA PRO A 43 14.45 -5.75 -2.83
C PRO A 43 15.69 -6.35 -3.50
N THR A 44 15.64 -6.38 -4.83
CA THR A 44 16.70 -6.85 -5.72
C THR A 44 16.96 -5.80 -6.80
N PRO A 45 18.12 -5.83 -7.47
CA PRO A 45 18.35 -4.96 -8.62
C PRO A 45 17.26 -5.07 -9.72
N LEU A 46 16.61 -6.24 -9.83
CA LEU A 46 15.60 -6.51 -10.85
C LEU A 46 14.25 -5.82 -10.56
N ASN A 47 13.85 -5.73 -9.27
CA ASN A 47 12.58 -5.11 -8.88
C ASN A 47 12.73 -3.67 -8.34
N LEU A 48 13.96 -3.18 -8.16
CA LEU A 48 14.25 -1.85 -7.61
C LEU A 48 13.58 -0.72 -8.39
N GLY A 49 13.60 -0.79 -9.73
CA GLY A 49 12.96 0.20 -10.59
C GLY A 49 11.44 0.25 -10.35
N ALA A 50 10.78 -0.90 -10.24
CA ALA A 50 9.36 -0.97 -9.97
C ALA A 50 9.01 -0.47 -8.56
N ILE A 51 9.84 -0.81 -7.55
CA ILE A 51 9.69 -0.29 -6.19
C ILE A 51 9.62 1.24 -6.20
N CYS A 52 10.58 1.90 -6.86
CA CYS A 52 10.67 3.36 -6.86
C CYS A 52 9.70 4.07 -7.81
N HIS A 53 9.41 3.50 -8.98
CA HIS A 53 8.64 4.21 -10.01
C HIS A 53 7.15 3.88 -10.01
N PHE A 54 6.74 2.73 -9.48
CA PHE A 54 5.35 2.27 -9.55
C PHE A 54 4.62 2.28 -8.20
N GLY A 55 5.18 2.92 -7.17
CA GLY A 55 4.56 2.99 -5.84
C GLY A 55 3.14 3.55 -5.83
N GLN A 56 2.84 4.55 -6.66
CA GLN A 56 1.51 5.14 -6.76
C GLN A 56 0.48 4.23 -7.46
N GLY A 57 0.93 3.23 -8.22
CA GLY A 57 0.04 2.26 -8.86
C GLY A 57 -0.22 1.02 -8.01
N ARG A 58 0.36 0.91 -6.81
CA ARG A 58 0.17 -0.25 -5.92
C ARG A 58 -0.85 0.06 -4.81
N PRO A 59 -1.71 -0.89 -4.42
CA PRO A 59 -2.72 -0.69 -3.37
C PRO A 59 -2.18 -0.11 -2.06
N ARG A 60 -3.05 0.62 -1.37
CA ARG A 60 -2.89 1.01 0.03
C ARG A 60 -4.09 0.51 0.83
N TYR A 61 -3.86 0.30 2.12
CA TYR A 61 -4.80 -0.39 3.00
C TYR A 61 -5.20 0.50 4.19
N PRO A 62 -5.93 1.62 3.96
CA PRO A 62 -6.46 2.44 5.04
C PRO A 62 -7.52 1.68 5.86
N ASP A 63 -7.87 2.21 7.03
CA ASP A 63 -8.80 1.56 7.96
C ASP A 63 -10.17 1.21 7.36
N ASN A 64 -10.66 2.02 6.42
CA ASN A 64 -11.93 1.83 5.72
C ASN A 64 -11.88 0.77 4.60
N PHE A 65 -10.69 0.29 4.21
CA PHE A 65 -10.54 -0.80 3.25
C PHE A 65 -11.10 -2.13 3.81
N PHE A 66 -10.97 -2.34 5.11
CA PHE A 66 -11.39 -3.58 5.77
C PHE A 66 -12.80 -3.46 6.32
N SER A 67 -13.76 -4.11 5.67
CA SER A 67 -15.14 -4.22 6.16
C SER A 67 -15.27 -5.31 7.23
N GLY A 68 -15.80 -4.97 8.41
CA GLY A 68 -16.24 -5.94 9.42
C GLY A 68 -15.23 -6.30 10.51
N SER A 69 -15.76 -6.80 11.64
CA SER A 69 -14.99 -7.39 12.73
C SER A 69 -14.54 -8.81 12.32
N GLY A 70 -13.26 -8.98 11.98
CA GLY A 70 -12.71 -10.28 11.55
C GLY A 70 -11.45 -10.17 10.70
N SER A 71 -11.24 -9.00 10.09
CA SER A 71 -10.11 -8.73 9.18
C SER A 71 -8.85 -8.22 9.89
N SER A 72 -8.66 -8.52 11.18
CA SER A 72 -7.57 -7.95 11.98
C SER A 72 -6.19 -8.37 11.48
N HIS A 73 -6.03 -9.62 11.04
CA HIS A 73 -4.77 -10.10 10.46
C HIS A 73 -4.50 -9.45 9.09
N PHE A 74 -5.51 -9.31 8.24
CA PHE A 74 -5.38 -8.57 6.98
C PHE A 74 -5.03 -7.10 7.21
N ARG A 75 -5.60 -6.47 8.24
CA ARG A 75 -5.26 -5.10 8.62
C ARG A 75 -3.78 -4.96 8.97
N ARG A 76 -3.24 -5.85 9.81
CA ARG A 76 -1.81 -5.82 10.16
C ARG A 76 -0.89 -6.05 8.95
N ARG A 77 -1.28 -6.92 8.01
CA ARG A 77 -0.57 -7.10 6.72
C ARG A 77 -0.62 -5.84 5.87
N GLY A 78 -1.80 -5.22 5.77
CA GLY A 78 -2.01 -3.95 5.07
C GLY A 78 -1.19 -2.81 5.66
N ASP A 79 -1.17 -2.70 7.00
CA ASP A 79 -0.36 -1.73 7.73
C ASP A 79 1.14 -1.92 7.47
N ALA A 80 1.61 -3.18 7.43
CA ALA A 80 2.98 -3.50 7.08
C ALA A 80 3.33 -3.06 5.65
N ILE A 81 2.43 -3.27 4.68
CA ILE A 81 2.61 -2.81 3.30
C ILE A 81 2.60 -1.28 3.23
N ASN A 82 1.63 -0.60 3.86
CA ASN A 82 1.57 0.86 3.89
C ASN A 82 2.85 1.48 4.47
N ARG A 83 3.36 0.89 5.56
CA ARG A 83 4.63 1.27 6.19
C ARG A 83 5.81 1.09 5.26
N LEU A 84 5.91 -0.08 4.62
CA LEU A 84 6.98 -0.38 3.68
C LEU A 84 6.97 0.59 2.49
N GLU A 85 5.81 0.84 1.90
CA GLU A 85 5.63 1.78 0.79
C GLU A 85 6.00 3.21 1.18
N SER A 86 5.63 3.63 2.38
CA SER A 86 6.06 4.92 2.93
C SER A 86 7.58 5.01 3.11
N TRP A 87 8.26 3.93 3.47
CA TRP A 87 9.71 3.95 3.68
C TRP A 87 10.48 3.81 2.37
N TYR A 88 9.93 3.09 1.39
CA TYR A 88 10.46 3.08 0.03
C TYR A 88 10.46 4.46 -0.60
N SER A 89 9.42 5.28 -0.38
CA SER A 89 9.43 6.66 -0.91
C SER A 89 10.58 7.51 -0.35
N LEU A 90 11.00 7.28 0.90
CA LEU A 90 12.19 7.91 1.48
C LEU A 90 13.48 7.43 0.80
N CYS A 91 13.60 6.13 0.53
CA CYS A 91 14.76 5.56 -0.15
C CYS A 91 14.87 5.99 -1.63
N CYS A 92 13.73 6.18 -2.29
CA CYS A 92 13.63 6.50 -3.71
C CYS A 92 13.56 8.01 -3.97
N SER A 93 13.88 8.85 -2.98
CA SER A 93 13.91 10.31 -3.11
C SER A 93 15.14 10.94 -2.44
N GLY A 94 15.35 12.23 -2.65
CA GLY A 94 16.43 13.00 -2.01
C GLY A 94 17.83 12.50 -2.37
N GLN A 95 18.73 12.50 -1.37
CA GLN A 95 20.14 12.16 -1.58
C GLN A 95 20.38 10.66 -1.83
N VAL A 96 19.56 9.78 -1.22
CA VAL A 96 19.68 8.32 -1.40
C VAL A 96 19.42 7.93 -2.85
N ALA A 97 18.48 8.62 -3.51
CA ALA A 97 18.09 8.38 -4.90
C ALA A 97 19.20 8.68 -5.95
N GLN A 98 20.35 9.22 -5.55
CA GLN A 98 21.46 9.54 -6.45
C GLN A 98 22.37 8.34 -6.74
N ASP A 99 22.25 7.24 -5.99
CA ASP A 99 23.08 6.04 -6.16
C ASP A 99 22.22 4.78 -6.01
N ASN A 100 22.10 3.98 -7.07
CA ASN A 100 21.34 2.73 -7.07
C ASN A 100 21.79 1.75 -5.99
N ASN A 101 23.07 1.73 -5.60
CA ASN A 101 23.54 0.89 -4.51
C ASN A 101 23.00 1.37 -3.15
N GLN A 102 22.94 2.68 -2.95
CA GLN A 102 22.35 3.29 -1.75
C GLN A 102 20.84 3.07 -1.71
N ILE A 103 20.13 3.22 -2.84
CA ILE A 103 18.69 2.91 -2.92
C ILE A 103 18.44 1.44 -2.58
N LEU A 104 19.20 0.52 -3.19
CA LEU A 104 19.06 -0.91 -2.93
C LEU A 104 19.32 -1.24 -1.46
N CYS A 105 20.37 -0.68 -0.87
CA CYS A 105 20.65 -0.88 0.55
C CYS A 105 19.53 -0.31 1.44
N CYS A 106 19.09 0.92 1.19
CA CYS A 106 18.02 1.57 1.94
C CYS A 106 16.72 0.77 1.88
N THR A 107 16.29 0.36 0.69
CA THR A 107 15.06 -0.43 0.51
C THR A 107 15.16 -1.78 1.21
N ARG A 108 16.32 -2.46 1.18
CA ARG A 108 16.53 -3.71 1.94
C ARG A 108 16.44 -3.52 3.45
N GLN A 109 16.98 -2.42 3.98
CA GLN A 109 16.84 -2.07 5.40
C GLN A 109 15.38 -1.77 5.74
N ALA A 110 14.69 -0.98 4.92
CA ALA A 110 13.27 -0.66 5.09
C ALA A 110 12.40 -1.93 5.10
N TRP A 111 12.66 -2.87 4.18
CA TRP A 111 11.97 -4.15 4.11
C TRP A 111 12.13 -4.98 5.39
N LYS A 112 13.39 -5.20 5.83
CA LYS A 112 13.67 -5.96 7.05
C LYS A 112 13.06 -5.30 8.28
N GLN A 113 13.13 -3.98 8.38
CA GLN A 113 12.58 -3.25 9.51
C GLN A 113 11.05 -3.24 9.52
N ALA A 114 10.40 -3.13 8.35
CA ALA A 114 8.95 -3.11 8.24
C ALA A 114 8.37 -4.47 8.65
N LEU A 115 8.99 -5.56 8.20
CA LEU A 115 8.61 -6.92 8.58
C LEU A 115 8.98 -7.27 10.02
N SER A 116 10.09 -6.74 10.55
CA SER A 116 10.39 -6.82 11.99
C SER A 116 9.29 -6.18 12.81
N ARG A 117 8.83 -4.99 12.41
CA ARG A 117 7.76 -4.28 13.11
C ARG A 117 6.42 -5.01 12.95
N PHE A 118 6.12 -5.56 11.78
CA PHE A 118 4.97 -6.43 11.58
C PHE A 118 4.98 -7.62 12.56
N CYS A 119 6.11 -8.28 12.76
CA CYS A 119 6.20 -9.36 13.75
C CYS A 119 5.97 -8.88 15.19
N VAL A 120 6.46 -7.69 15.55
CA VAL A 120 6.11 -7.07 16.86
C VAL A 120 4.60 -6.85 16.97
N ASP A 121 3.97 -6.37 15.90
CA ASP A 121 2.53 -6.14 15.84
C ASP A 121 1.75 -7.47 15.95
N GLU A 122 2.19 -8.54 15.28
CA GLU A 122 1.60 -9.90 15.38
C GLU A 122 1.65 -10.45 16.80
N TYR A 123 2.81 -10.39 17.46
CA TYR A 123 3.01 -10.85 18.83
C TYR A 123 2.30 -9.98 19.89
N SER A 124 1.83 -8.79 19.52
CA SER A 124 1.07 -7.91 20.42
C SER A 124 -0.41 -8.28 20.55
N THR A 125 -0.83 -9.37 19.89
CA THR A 125 -2.21 -9.84 19.86
C THR A 125 -2.35 -11.21 20.53
N MET A 126 -3.59 -11.64 20.79
CA MET A 126 -3.88 -12.98 21.32
C MET A 126 -4.06 -14.04 20.22
N THR A 127 -3.78 -13.70 18.96
CA THR A 127 -3.86 -14.64 17.83
C THR A 127 -2.51 -15.31 17.58
N LEU A 128 -2.51 -16.47 16.94
CA LEU A 128 -1.28 -17.06 16.42
C LEU A 128 -0.60 -16.05 15.47
N PRO A 129 0.70 -15.77 15.64
CA PRO A 129 1.40 -14.86 14.76
C PRO A 129 1.55 -15.46 13.36
N TYR A 130 1.79 -14.61 12.38
CA TYR A 130 2.24 -15.04 11.06
C TYR A 130 3.48 -15.95 11.16
N GLU A 131 3.46 -17.10 10.48
CA GLU A 131 4.44 -18.18 10.66
C GLU A 131 5.91 -17.73 10.52
N CYS A 132 6.22 -16.88 9.54
CA CYS A 132 7.58 -16.37 9.35
C CYS A 132 8.09 -15.52 10.52
N CYS A 133 7.23 -15.04 11.42
CA CYS A 133 7.64 -14.32 12.61
C CYS A 133 8.25 -15.23 13.69
N GLU A 134 7.98 -16.54 13.64
CA GLU A 134 8.58 -17.53 14.53
C GLU A 134 10.07 -17.74 14.25
N ASP A 135 10.47 -17.56 12.99
CA ASP A 135 11.86 -17.63 12.56
C ASP A 135 12.70 -16.45 13.07
N ARG A 136 14.03 -16.61 13.04
CA ARG A 136 15.00 -15.62 13.50
C ARG A 136 16.14 -15.41 12.49
N GLY A 137 16.78 -14.26 12.57
CA GLY A 137 17.93 -13.93 11.72
C GLY A 137 17.58 -14.06 10.23
N ASP A 138 18.47 -14.67 9.46
CA ASP A 138 18.28 -14.81 8.01
C ASP A 138 17.18 -15.81 7.63
N ALA A 139 16.86 -16.79 8.49
CA ALA A 139 15.77 -17.72 8.24
C ALA A 139 14.42 -17.00 8.14
N ARG A 140 14.22 -15.98 8.98
CA ARG A 140 13.02 -15.12 8.93
C ARG A 140 12.88 -14.43 7.58
N TRP A 141 13.98 -13.88 7.07
CA TRP A 141 13.96 -13.17 5.78
C TRP A 141 13.75 -14.13 4.62
N ALA A 142 14.35 -15.32 4.67
CA ALA A 142 14.10 -16.37 3.69
C ALA A 142 12.63 -16.82 3.70
N CYS A 143 12.00 -16.95 4.86
CA CYS A 143 10.58 -17.30 4.95
C CYS A 143 9.69 -16.23 4.29
N PHE A 144 9.91 -14.94 4.61
CA PHE A 144 9.16 -13.84 4.01
C PHE A 144 9.42 -13.65 2.51
N ASP A 145 10.50 -14.23 1.97
CA ASP A 145 10.85 -14.16 0.55
C ASP A 145 10.59 -15.49 -0.19
N SER A 146 9.78 -16.38 0.38
CA SER A 146 9.53 -17.73 -0.16
C SER A 146 8.29 -17.79 -1.08
N GLU A 147 7.17 -17.23 -0.64
CA GLU A 147 5.92 -17.16 -1.39
C GLU A 147 5.59 -15.69 -1.67
N LEU A 148 5.80 -15.26 -2.92
CA LEU A 148 5.72 -13.85 -3.31
C LEU A 148 4.50 -13.60 -4.19
N PRO A 149 3.42 -13.00 -3.66
CA PRO A 149 2.23 -12.72 -4.46
C PRO A 149 2.46 -11.66 -5.55
N ASN A 150 3.43 -10.75 -5.35
CA ASN A 150 3.80 -9.71 -6.33
C ASN A 150 5.32 -9.46 -6.35
N PRO A 151 6.12 -10.38 -6.91
CA PRO A 151 7.59 -10.29 -6.88
C PRO A 151 8.15 -9.11 -7.68
N GLY A 152 7.42 -8.68 -8.71
CA GLY A 152 7.80 -7.59 -9.59
C GLY A 152 7.34 -6.20 -9.13
N TYR A 153 6.65 -6.08 -7.99
CA TYR A 153 6.04 -4.81 -7.56
C TYR A 153 5.16 -4.17 -8.65
N ASN A 154 4.44 -5.01 -9.39
CA ASN A 154 3.61 -4.59 -10.50
C ASN A 154 2.47 -3.68 -9.99
N PRO A 155 2.17 -2.57 -10.68
CA PRO A 155 1.03 -1.74 -10.37
C PRO A 155 -0.28 -2.40 -10.85
N LEU A 156 -1.39 -1.98 -10.27
CA LEU A 156 -2.73 -2.30 -10.78
C LEU A 156 -3.08 -1.33 -11.92
N PRO A 157 -3.52 -1.83 -13.09
CA PRO A 157 -3.93 -0.97 -14.21
C PRO A 157 -5.06 -0.01 -13.80
N GLY A 158 -4.89 1.28 -14.09
CA GLY A 158 -5.90 2.31 -13.82
C GLY A 158 -6.06 2.70 -12.34
N TYR A 159 -5.27 2.12 -11.43
CA TYR A 159 -5.30 2.44 -10.00
C TYR A 159 -4.37 3.61 -9.66
N THR A 160 -4.79 4.44 -8.71
CA THR A 160 -3.94 5.45 -8.06
C THR A 160 -4.10 5.32 -6.55
N ALA A 161 -2.98 5.17 -5.85
CA ALA A 161 -2.94 5.02 -4.41
C ALA A 161 -3.56 6.26 -3.71
N PRO A 162 -4.43 6.06 -2.70
CA PRO A 162 -4.84 7.17 -1.85
C PRO A 162 -3.62 7.71 -1.09
N ALA A 163 -3.69 8.99 -0.71
CA ALA A 163 -2.68 9.57 0.16
C ALA A 163 -2.73 8.88 1.53
N VAL A 164 -1.64 8.21 1.91
CA VAL A 164 -1.45 7.65 3.25
C VAL A 164 -0.34 8.44 3.95
N PRO A 165 -0.47 8.77 5.25
CA PRO A 165 0.56 9.51 5.97
C PRO A 165 1.92 8.81 5.91
N LEU A 166 2.98 9.62 5.86
CA LEU A 166 4.35 9.14 6.05
C LEU A 166 4.45 8.43 7.40
N GLN A 167 4.97 7.21 7.38
CA GLN A 167 5.10 6.37 8.56
C GLN A 167 6.45 6.66 9.26
N PRO A 168 6.46 7.04 10.55
CA PRO A 168 7.69 7.27 11.29
C PRO A 168 8.42 5.94 11.59
N GLY A 169 9.63 6.04 12.13
CA GLY A 169 10.35 4.89 12.71
C GLY A 169 11.34 4.18 11.79
N PHE A 170 11.62 4.71 10.60
CA PHE A 170 12.72 4.27 9.74
C PHE A 170 13.76 5.37 9.57
N THR A 171 15.03 4.98 9.64
CA THR A 171 16.17 5.85 9.36
C THR A 171 17.21 5.03 8.62
N PHE A 172 17.56 5.46 7.42
CA PHE A 172 18.54 4.77 6.60
C PHE A 172 19.95 4.87 7.22
N ASN A 173 20.65 3.74 7.31
CA ASN A 173 22.05 3.69 7.71
C ASN A 173 22.93 3.27 6.52
N ALA A 174 23.59 4.24 5.88
CA ALA A 174 24.48 4.01 4.75
C ALA A 174 25.73 3.16 5.09
N HIS A 175 26.06 3.00 6.37
CA HIS A 175 27.21 2.20 6.84
C HIS A 175 26.84 0.75 7.18
N ALA A 176 25.56 0.39 7.08
CA ALA A 176 25.07 -0.98 7.26
C ALA A 176 24.68 -1.61 5.90
N CYS A 177 25.40 -1.19 4.88
CA CYS A 177 25.48 -1.76 3.55
C CYS A 177 26.82 -2.50 3.45
#